data_AF-A0A2N3E0F2-F1
#
_entry.id   AF-A0A2N3E0F2-F1
#
_cell.length_a   1.000
_cell.length_b   1.000
_cell.length_c   1.000
_cell.angle_alpha   90.00
_cell.angle_beta   90.00
_cell.angle_gamma   90.00
#
_symmetry.space_group_name_H-M   'P 1'
#
loop_
_entity.id
_entity.type
_entity.pdbx_description
1 polymer ?
#
loop_
_entity_poly.entity_id
_entity_poly.type
_entity_poly.pdbx_seq_one_letter_code
_entity_poly.pdbx_strand_id
1 'polypeptide(L)' 'YAVLGAERALRLIGLWPRLLKRDGKPQYMAHMPRTMDYLSRNLAHPALATLRAWLDAHLPDRT' A
#
# COMPACT_ATOMS: atom_id res chain seq x y z
N TYR A 1 7.08 12.32 8.51
CA TYR A 1 5.65 11.91 8.45
C TYR A 1 5.46 10.43 8.06
N ALA A 2 6.48 9.57 8.18
CA ALA A 2 6.45 8.22 7.59
C ALA A 2 5.28 7.34 8.07
N VAL A 3 4.95 7.38 9.36
CA VAL A 3 3.88 6.57 9.95
C VAL A 3 2.51 6.90 9.34
N LEU A 4 2.11 8.17 9.35
CA LEU A 4 0.85 8.61 8.76
C LEU A 4 0.82 8.40 7.23
N GLY A 5 1.96 8.58 6.56
CA GLY A 5 2.10 8.30 5.14
C GLY A 5 1.85 6.82 4.81
N ALA A 6 2.39 5.90 5.61
CA ALA A 6 2.19 4.46 5.45
C ALA A 6 0.74 4.05 5.73
N GLU A 7 0.12 4.56 6.80
CA GLU A 7 -1.28 4.28 7.15
C GLU A 7 -2.23 4.69 6.02
N ARG A 8 -2.08 5.92 5.51
CA ARG A 8 -2.88 6.40 4.37
C ARG A 8 -2.66 5.58 3.11
N ALA A 9 -1.41 5.23 2.80
CA ALA A 9 -1.09 4.43 1.63
C ALA A 9 -1.74 3.04 1.70
N LEU A 10 -1.60 2.34 2.84
CA LEU A 10 -2.21 1.02 3.08
C LEU A 10 -3.73 1.05 2.94
N ARG A 11 -4.38 2.09 3.48
CA ARG A 11 -5.83 2.27 3.35
C ARG A 11 -6.27 2.38 1.90
N LEU A 12 -5.56 3.16 1.08
CA LEU A 12 -5.88 3.32 -0.34
C LEU A 12 -5.60 2.04 -1.14
N ILE A 13 -4.49 1.37 -0.85
CA ILE A 13 -4.12 0.08 -1.46
C ILE A 13 -5.23 -0.96 -1.29
N GLY A 14 -5.83 -1.05 -0.09
CA GLY A 14 -6.98 -1.95 0.14
C GLY A 14 -8.30 -1.46 -0.46
N LEU A 15 -8.47 -0.14 -0.64
CA LEU A 15 -9.71 0.45 -1.17
C LEU A 15 -9.88 0.20 -2.67
N TRP A 16 -8.83 0.32 -3.48
CA TRP A 16 -8.99 0.26 -4.94
C TRP A 16 -9.46 -1.09 -5.48
N PRO A 17 -8.93 -2.24 -5.03
CA PRO A 17 -9.47 -3.55 -5.42
C PRO A 17 -10.94 -3.70 -5.01
N ARG A 18 -11.35 -3.10 -3.89
CA ARG A 18 -12.75 -3.07 -3.45
C ARG A 18 -13.61 -2.21 -4.37
N LEU A 19 -13.15 -1.01 -4.76
CA LEU A 19 -13.85 -0.15 -5.73
C LEU A 19 -13.98 -0.82 -7.09
N LEU A 20 -12.96 -1.57 -7.53
CA LEU A 20 -13.02 -2.36 -8.76
C LEU A 20 -14.08 -3.46 -8.66
N LYS A 21 -13.98 -4.33 -7.65
CA LYS A 21 -14.81 -5.55 -7.55
C LYS A 21 -16.25 -5.26 -7.12
N ARG A 22 -16.46 -4.37 -6.15
CA ARG A 22 -17.78 -4.10 -5.56
C ARG A 22 -18.53 -3.00 -6.31
N ASP A 23 -17.82 -1.91 -6.66
CA ASP A 23 -18.45 -0.68 -7.12
C ASP A 23 -18.29 -0.46 -8.63
N GLY A 24 -17.61 -1.37 -9.34
CA GLY A 24 -17.43 -1.32 -10.80
C GLY A 24 -16.61 -0.11 -11.28
N LYS A 25 -15.66 0.38 -10.47
CA LYS A 25 -14.86 1.58 -10.76
C LYS A 25 -13.39 1.24 -11.07
N PRO A 26 -13.07 0.71 -12.27
CA PRO A 26 -11.73 0.26 -12.61
C PRO A 26 -10.69 1.38 -12.72
N GLN A 27 -11.11 2.62 -13.00
CA GLN A 27 -10.21 3.76 -13.18
C GLN A 27 -9.32 4.05 -11.96
N TYR A 28 -9.74 3.66 -10.75
CA TYR A 28 -8.95 3.90 -9.55
C TYR A 28 -7.73 2.98 -9.43
N MET A 29 -7.71 1.83 -10.11
CA MET A 29 -6.54 0.96 -10.15
C MET A 29 -5.33 1.64 -10.80
N ALA A 30 -5.55 2.68 -11.64
CA ALA A 30 -4.47 3.48 -12.21
C ALA A 30 -3.62 4.18 -11.13
N HIS A 31 -4.15 4.39 -9.92
CA HIS A 31 -3.40 4.99 -8.82
C HIS A 31 -2.53 3.97 -8.05
N MET A 32 -2.75 2.67 -8.26
CA MET A 32 -2.05 1.58 -7.57
C MET A 32 -0.53 1.73 -7.55
N PRO A 33 0.15 1.92 -8.70
CA PRO A 33 1.62 1.92 -8.73
C PRO A 33 2.22 3.07 -7.91
N ARG A 34 1.62 4.26 -8.00
CA ARG A 34 2.09 5.46 -7.30
C ARG A 34 1.96 5.35 -5.78
N THR A 35 0.87 4.77 -5.26
CA THR A 35 0.74 4.60 -3.79
C THR A 35 1.58 3.45 -3.27
N MET A 36 1.87 2.42 -4.08
CA MET A 36 2.85 1.40 -3.70
C MET A 36 4.27 1.99 -3.56
N ASP A 37 4.65 2.93 -4.42
CA ASP A 37 5.90 3.68 -4.27
C ASP A 37 5.90 4.54 -2.99
N TYR A 38 4.80 5.25 -2.69
CA TYR A 38 4.67 5.97 -1.42
C TYR A 38 4.77 5.07 -0.19
N LEU A 39 4.13 3.91 -0.21
CA LEU A 39 4.26 2.94 0.87
C LEU A 39 5.73 2.51 1.02
N SER A 40 6.40 2.17 -0.08
CA SER A 40 7.80 1.73 -0.08
C SER A 40 8.75 2.78 0.49
N ARG A 41 8.58 4.06 0.11
CA ARG A 41 9.37 5.18 0.66
C ARG A 41 9.12 5.39 2.14
N ASN A 42 7.87 5.26 2.61
CA ASN A 42 7.55 5.40 4.03
C ASN A 42 8.13 4.22 4.83
N LEU A 43 8.04 2.98 4.32
CA LEU A 43 8.58 1.77 4.96
C LEU A 43 10.11 1.77 5.08
N ALA A 44 10.83 2.64 4.35
CA ALA A 44 12.26 2.85 4.53
C ALA A 44 12.60 3.51 5.89
N HIS A 45 11.62 4.13 6.56
CA HIS A 45 11.84 4.75 7.85
C HIS A 45 11.99 3.71 8.98
N PRO A 46 13.03 3.78 9.83
CA PRO A 46 13.31 2.76 10.86
C PRO A 46 12.14 2.46 11.81
N ALA A 47 11.34 3.48 12.16
CA ALA A 47 10.14 3.30 13.00
C ALA A 47 9.08 2.36 12.41
N LEU A 48 9.15 2.03 11.12
CA LEU A 48 8.25 1.11 10.42
C LEU A 48 8.90 -0.25 10.10
N ALA A 49 10.09 -0.53 10.64
CA ALA A 49 10.82 -1.77 10.37
C ALA A 49 9.98 -3.03 10.68
N THR A 50 9.28 -3.05 11.81
CA THR A 50 8.39 -4.17 12.18
C THR A 50 7.24 -4.35 11.19
N LEU A 51 6.64 -3.25 10.74
CA LEU A 51 5.57 -3.29 9.73
C LEU A 51 6.10 -3.79 8.39
N ARG A 52 7.27 -3.32 7.96
CA ARG A 52 7.93 -3.78 6.74
C ARG A 52 8.17 -5.29 6.81
N ALA A 53 8.78 -5.78 7.89
CA ALA A 53 9.04 -7.20 8.08
C ALA A 53 7.75 -8.04 8.06
N TRP A 54 6.67 -7.53 8.67
CA TRP A 54 5.38 -8.19 8.62
C TRP A 54 4.83 -8.25 7.18
N LEU A 55 4.88 -7.16 6.43
CA LEU A 55 4.42 -7.12 5.04
C LEU A 55 5.22 -8.05 4.14
N ASP A 56 6.56 -8.04 4.28
CA ASP A 56 7.45 -8.89 3.49
C ASP A 56 7.23 -10.39 3.80
N ALA A 57 6.75 -10.74 5.00
CA ALA A 57 6.41 -12.12 5.37
C ALA A 57 5.02 -12.60 4.89
N HIS A 58 4.08 -11.68 4.60
CA HIS A 58 2.68 -12.04 4.32
C HIS A 58 2.22 -11.68 2.90
N LEU A 59 2.95 -10.84 2.18
CA LEU A 59 2.66 -10.52 0.79
C LEU A 59 3.41 -11.50 -0.12
N PRO A 60 2.80 -11.94 -1.24
CA PRO A 60 3.51 -12.72 -2.24
C PRO A 60 4.72 -11.94 -2.77
N ASP A 61 5.76 -12.67 -3.17
CA ASP A 61 6.97 -12.09 -3.73
C ASP A 61 6.60 -11.10 -4.84
N ARG A 62 7.19 -9.89 -4.79
CA ARG A 62 6.88 -8.79 -5.72
C ARG A 62 7.54 -8.97 -7.10
N THR A 63 7.66 -10.21 -7.57
CA THR A 63 8.27 -10.54 -8.88
C THR A 63 7.33 -10.26 -10.04
#